data_AF-A0A0B5E1Y5-F1
#
_entry.id   AF-A0A0B5E1Y5-F1
#
_cell.length_a   1.000
_cell.length_b   1.000
_cell.length_c   1.000
_cell.angle_alpha   90.00
_cell.angle_beta   90.00
_cell.angle_gamma   90.00
#
_symmetry.space_group_name_H-M   'P 1'
#
loop_
_entity.id
_entity.type
_entity.pdbx_description
1 polymer ?
#
loop_
_entity_poly.entity_id
_entity_poly.type
_entity_poly.pdbx_seq_one_letter_code
_entity_poly.pdbx_strand_id
1 'polypeptide(L)'
;MIPVDDTAQTRAGWLHRRDNPELEQKAVTGVPRDLVNSIDENGSLVTVPPVDWIICFVPGLQAQWWHRFVFSNHKHVFAMRPTSTGSWLLVEPWWTRMMVTILPPADAVKFLRWGGTGDILRVREAVPGNASQFRGWSNCAVLVAFVLGRRSWTWTPQGLFRRLLRETSTRRENVEDLLVEQFTKVIGQHSANALAVSADQLSLPLEELLTIIGRNLLEAMMTPSLIEVCYTAILEAERYPAATRVYAEHGPKRAIAVISRILERAVRDGHIELADCEAAARRFLAMLRGDIHLQAVLQIGRPPTPTELDLRARTAVKLFLNGARAERTANHVTE
;
A
#
# COMPACT_ATOMS: atom_id res chain seq x y z
N MET A 1 17.52 -9.35 -0.21
CA MET A 1 17.51 -8.05 -0.91
C MET A 1 16.75 -7.07 -0.03
N ILE A 2 17.47 -6.13 0.59
CA ILE A 2 16.93 -5.09 1.46
C ILE A 2 16.03 -4.19 0.60
N PRO A 3 14.83 -3.78 1.04
CA PRO A 3 14.03 -2.82 0.30
C PRO A 3 14.83 -1.53 0.24
N VAL A 4 15.17 -1.11 -0.98
CA VAL A 4 15.79 0.18 -1.21
C VAL A 4 14.80 1.22 -0.72
N ASP A 5 15.21 1.95 0.31
CA ASP A 5 14.50 3.10 0.81
C ASP A 5 14.36 4.11 -0.35
N ASP A 6 13.14 4.23 -0.89
CA ASP A 6 12.79 5.19 -1.95
C ASP A 6 13.14 6.64 -1.52
N THR A 7 13.30 6.89 -0.21
CA THR A 7 13.75 8.20 0.32
C THR A 7 15.27 8.42 0.18
N ALA A 8 16.07 7.35 0.13
CA ALA A 8 17.53 7.43 -0.01
C ALA A 8 17.96 7.58 -1.48
N GLN A 9 17.27 6.89 -2.41
CA GLN A 9 17.46 7.10 -3.85
C GLN A 9 16.95 8.47 -4.30
N THR A 10 15.85 8.97 -3.70
CA THR A 10 15.48 10.38 -3.90
C THR A 10 16.59 11.28 -3.40
N ARG A 11 17.12 11.11 -2.16
CA ARG A 11 18.22 11.92 -1.57
C ARG A 11 19.46 12.07 -2.47
N ALA A 12 19.91 11.00 -3.13
CA ALA A 12 21.06 11.06 -4.04
C ALA A 12 20.75 11.87 -5.32
N GLY A 13 19.50 11.87 -5.78
CA GLY A 13 19.03 12.71 -6.89
C GLY A 13 18.98 14.21 -6.58
N TRP A 14 18.75 14.61 -5.31
CA TRP A 14 18.79 16.04 -4.91
C TRP A 14 20.17 16.66 -5.04
N LEU A 15 21.23 15.85 -4.89
CA LEU A 15 22.62 16.32 -4.93
C LEU A 15 23.16 16.50 -6.35
N HIS A 16 22.51 15.91 -7.37
CA HIS A 16 22.79 16.21 -8.77
C HIS A 16 21.98 17.43 -9.26
N ARG A 17 22.00 18.52 -8.47
CA ARG A 17 21.71 19.86 -8.98
C ARG A 17 22.92 20.30 -9.79
N ARG A 18 22.83 20.24 -11.11
CA ARG A 18 23.68 21.10 -11.94
C ARG A 18 23.16 22.52 -11.75
N ASP A 19 23.92 23.35 -11.04
CA ASP A 19 23.82 24.79 -11.20
C ASP A 19 24.02 25.06 -12.68
N ASN A 20 22.94 25.33 -13.40
CA ASN A 20 22.99 25.63 -14.82
C ASN A 20 23.17 27.15 -14.95
N PRO A 21 24.38 27.67 -15.23
CA PRO A 21 24.65 29.10 -15.10
C PRO A 21 24.09 29.93 -16.27
N GLU A 22 23.43 29.30 -17.26
CA GLU A 22 23.16 29.92 -18.56
C GLU A 22 21.68 30.09 -18.91
N LEU A 23 20.75 29.80 -18.00
CA LEU A 23 19.34 30.16 -18.20
C LEU A 23 19.05 31.49 -17.49
N GLU A 24 19.46 32.61 -18.09
CA GLU A 24 18.87 33.92 -17.80
C GLU A 24 17.39 33.91 -18.24
N GLN A 25 16.56 33.21 -17.48
CA GLN A 25 15.12 33.32 -17.63
C GLN A 25 14.71 34.72 -17.17
N LYS A 26 13.99 35.42 -18.04
CA LYS A 26 13.42 36.74 -17.72
C LYS A 26 12.69 36.66 -16.38
N ALA A 27 13.28 37.25 -15.34
CA ALA A 27 12.71 37.26 -14.01
C ALA A 27 11.30 37.85 -14.07
N VAL A 28 10.30 37.04 -13.76
CA VAL A 28 8.91 37.49 -13.69
C VAL A 28 8.82 38.50 -12.55
N THR A 29 8.38 39.72 -12.87
CA THR A 29 8.31 40.81 -11.91
C THR A 29 7.49 40.39 -10.68
N GLY A 30 8.07 40.53 -9.48
CA GLY A 30 7.43 40.16 -8.22
C GLY A 30 7.68 38.73 -7.73
N VAL A 31 8.37 37.89 -8.50
CA VAL A 31 8.80 36.55 -8.05
C VAL A 31 10.20 36.61 -7.43
N PRO A 32 10.40 36.12 -6.19
CA PRO A 32 11.72 36.02 -5.58
C PRO A 32 12.73 35.26 -6.45
N ARG A 33 13.96 35.78 -6.56
CA ARG A 33 15.00 35.22 -7.45
C ARG A 33 15.41 33.81 -7.05
N ASP A 34 15.39 33.49 -5.75
CA ASP A 34 15.67 32.15 -5.23
C ASP A 34 14.67 31.12 -5.77
N LEU A 35 13.39 31.47 -5.96
CA LEU A 35 12.39 30.59 -6.56
C LEU A 35 12.60 30.43 -8.07
N VAL A 36 12.92 31.52 -8.79
CA VAL A 36 13.24 31.46 -10.23
C VAL A 36 14.44 30.56 -10.48
N ASN A 37 15.45 30.62 -9.60
CA ASN A 37 16.65 29.80 -9.70
C ASN A 37 16.46 28.36 -9.18
N SER A 38 15.32 28.07 -8.52
CA SER A 38 15.03 26.76 -7.95
C SER A 38 14.21 25.86 -8.87
N ILE A 39 13.82 26.34 -10.06
CA ILE A 39 13.06 25.51 -11.00
C ILE A 39 13.96 24.47 -11.68
N ASP A 40 13.38 23.32 -11.98
CA ASP A 40 14.05 22.27 -12.74
C ASP A 40 13.96 22.49 -14.27
N GLU A 41 14.51 21.54 -15.03
CA GLU A 41 14.49 21.54 -16.50
C GLU A 41 13.08 21.60 -17.12
N ASN A 42 12.06 21.26 -16.34
CA ASN A 42 10.65 21.25 -16.73
C ASN A 42 9.88 22.47 -16.23
N GLY A 43 10.56 23.42 -15.58
CA GLY A 43 9.96 24.62 -15.01
C GLY A 43 9.18 24.39 -13.71
N SER A 44 9.40 23.26 -13.03
CA SER A 44 8.79 22.96 -11.73
C SER A 44 9.71 23.36 -10.59
N LEU A 45 9.14 23.89 -9.49
CA LEU A 45 9.89 24.17 -8.25
C LEU A 45 10.43 22.91 -7.57
N VAL A 46 9.80 21.77 -7.85
CA VAL A 46 10.20 20.46 -7.32
C VAL A 46 10.13 19.45 -8.44
N THR A 47 11.23 18.73 -8.67
CA THR A 47 11.24 17.62 -9.62
C THR A 47 10.40 16.47 -9.09
N VAL A 48 9.36 16.12 -9.85
CA VAL A 48 8.48 14.99 -9.55
C VAL A 48 8.64 13.96 -10.66
N PRO A 49 9.05 12.72 -10.33
CA PRO A 49 9.19 11.68 -11.35
C PRO A 49 7.81 11.27 -11.89
N PRO A 50 7.72 10.87 -13.18
CA PRO A 50 6.46 10.38 -13.73
C PRO A 50 5.95 9.17 -12.97
N VAL A 51 4.66 9.16 -12.65
CA VAL A 51 3.98 8.03 -12.00
C VAL A 51 2.99 7.31 -12.93
N ASP A 52 2.63 6.10 -12.54
CA ASP A 52 1.56 5.33 -13.19
C ASP A 52 0.21 5.66 -12.57
N TRP A 53 -0.79 5.84 -13.43
CA TRP A 53 -2.18 6.08 -13.07
C TRP A 53 -3.07 4.92 -13.52
N ILE A 54 -4.06 4.60 -12.70
CA ILE A 54 -5.16 3.69 -13.04
C ILE A 54 -6.31 4.53 -13.58
N ILE A 55 -6.57 4.39 -14.87
CA ILE A 55 -7.59 5.13 -15.60
C ILE A 55 -8.79 4.23 -15.82
N CYS A 56 -9.92 4.61 -15.25
CA CYS A 56 -11.15 3.82 -15.27
C CYS A 56 -12.15 4.47 -16.23
N PHE A 57 -12.53 3.75 -17.28
CA PHE A 57 -13.59 4.12 -18.20
C PHE A 57 -14.84 3.36 -17.83
N VAL A 58 -15.92 4.07 -17.53
CA VAL A 58 -17.05 3.50 -16.81
C VAL A 58 -18.41 3.88 -17.41
N PRO A 59 -19.44 3.02 -17.24
CA PRO A 59 -20.81 3.40 -17.49
C PRO A 59 -21.27 4.47 -16.48
N GLY A 60 -22.28 5.25 -16.85
CA GLY A 60 -22.87 6.25 -15.95
C GLY A 60 -23.70 5.60 -14.84
N LEU A 61 -23.56 6.07 -13.60
CA LEU A 61 -24.29 5.56 -12.43
C LEU A 61 -25.77 5.96 -12.38
N GLN A 62 -26.14 7.03 -13.09
CA GLN A 62 -27.51 7.51 -13.20
C GLN A 62 -27.88 7.66 -14.67
N ALA A 63 -29.11 7.30 -15.05
CA ALA A 63 -29.57 7.47 -16.41
C ALA A 63 -29.61 8.96 -16.81
N GLN A 64 -29.05 9.30 -17.96
CA GLN A 64 -29.08 10.65 -18.52
C GLN A 64 -29.59 10.58 -19.96
N TRP A 65 -30.29 11.62 -20.41
CA TRP A 65 -30.90 11.66 -21.74
C TRP A 65 -29.87 11.48 -22.87
N TRP A 66 -28.64 11.98 -22.66
CA TRP A 66 -27.56 11.91 -23.65
C TRP A 66 -26.86 10.53 -23.71
N HIS A 67 -27.12 9.63 -22.75
CA HIS A 67 -26.49 8.30 -22.68
C HIS A 67 -26.71 7.44 -23.94
N ARG A 68 -27.76 7.73 -24.72
CA ARG A 68 -28.10 7.01 -25.95
C ARG A 68 -27.16 7.33 -27.12
N PHE A 69 -26.38 8.40 -27.01
CA PHE A 69 -25.50 8.90 -28.08
C PHE A 69 -24.01 8.59 -27.84
N VAL A 70 -23.69 7.83 -26.78
CA VAL A 70 -22.32 7.50 -26.38
C VAL A 70 -22.20 6.04 -25.98
N PHE A 71 -20.98 5.51 -26.06
CA PHE A 71 -20.69 4.11 -25.77
C PHE A 71 -21.14 3.73 -24.35
N SER A 72 -21.86 2.61 -24.24
CA SER A 72 -22.53 2.20 -23.00
C SER A 72 -21.58 2.07 -21.81
N ASN A 73 -20.35 1.60 -22.08
CA ASN A 73 -19.35 1.28 -21.06
C ASN A 73 -18.37 2.45 -20.82
N HIS A 74 -18.32 3.46 -21.71
CA HIS A 74 -17.39 4.59 -21.64
C HIS A 74 -18.16 5.91 -21.65
N LYS A 75 -19.03 6.09 -20.64
CA LYS A 75 -19.81 7.32 -20.46
C LYS A 75 -19.06 8.33 -19.61
N HIS A 76 -18.16 7.85 -18.76
CA HIS A 76 -17.37 8.66 -17.86
C HIS A 76 -15.95 8.10 -17.73
N VAL A 77 -15.02 8.94 -17.29
CA VAL A 77 -13.64 8.54 -17.03
C VAL A 77 -13.08 9.29 -15.82
N PHE A 78 -12.33 8.55 -15.00
CA PHE A 78 -11.61 9.09 -13.85
C PHE A 78 -10.24 8.45 -13.72
N ALA A 79 -9.40 9.04 -12.87
CA ALA A 79 -8.05 8.57 -12.61
C ALA A 79 -7.86 8.32 -11.12
N MET A 80 -7.19 7.23 -10.76
CA MET A 80 -6.79 6.97 -9.39
C MET A 80 -5.44 6.29 -9.35
N ARG A 81 -4.76 6.33 -8.20
CA ARG A 81 -3.51 5.59 -8.00
C ARG A 81 -3.28 5.27 -6.53
N PRO A 82 -2.62 4.14 -6.21
CA PRO A 82 -2.26 3.83 -4.84
C PRO A 82 -1.18 4.77 -4.30
N THR A 83 -1.19 5.00 -3.00
CA THR A 83 -0.11 5.63 -2.24
C THR A 83 0.82 4.56 -1.65
N SER A 84 1.98 4.99 -1.15
CA SER A 84 2.91 4.11 -0.42
C SER A 84 2.32 3.57 0.90
N THR A 85 1.33 4.27 1.47
CA THR A 85 0.70 3.93 2.74
C THR A 85 -0.52 3.01 2.60
N GLY A 86 -0.86 2.58 1.38
CA GLY A 86 -2.01 1.70 1.15
C GLY A 86 -3.28 2.41 0.68
N SER A 87 -3.45 3.69 1.02
CA SER A 87 -4.56 4.54 0.58
C SER A 87 -4.51 4.82 -0.93
N TRP A 88 -5.56 5.44 -1.48
CA TRP A 88 -5.64 5.73 -2.92
C TRP A 88 -5.94 7.20 -3.17
N LEU A 89 -5.12 7.85 -4.00
CA LEU A 89 -5.47 9.16 -4.54
C LEU A 89 -6.50 8.98 -5.64
N LEU A 90 -7.63 9.66 -5.53
CA LEU A 90 -8.68 9.74 -6.55
C LEU A 90 -8.69 11.14 -7.17
N VAL A 91 -8.73 11.18 -8.49
CA VAL A 91 -9.00 12.38 -9.31
C VAL A 91 -10.23 12.09 -10.16
N GLU A 92 -11.34 12.70 -9.77
CA GLU A 92 -12.68 12.37 -10.24
C GLU A 92 -13.37 13.65 -10.76
N PRO A 93 -13.46 13.82 -12.10
CA PRO A 93 -14.19 14.92 -12.71
C PRO A 93 -15.71 14.74 -12.54
N TRP A 94 -16.23 14.98 -11.34
CA TRP A 94 -17.63 14.73 -11.01
C TRP A 94 -18.54 15.90 -11.34
N TRP A 95 -19.37 15.72 -12.37
CA TRP A 95 -20.41 16.68 -12.77
C TRP A 95 -19.82 18.07 -13.04
N THR A 96 -19.97 19.00 -12.09
CA THR A 96 -19.55 20.41 -12.19
C THR A 96 -18.28 20.73 -11.41
N ARG A 97 -17.67 19.74 -10.74
CA ARG A 97 -16.45 19.94 -9.93
C ARG A 97 -15.38 18.90 -10.20
N MET A 98 -14.13 19.28 -9.96
CA MET A 98 -13.02 18.34 -9.87
C MET A 98 -12.87 17.89 -8.42
N MET A 99 -13.06 16.59 -8.17
CA MET A 99 -12.82 16.01 -6.85
C MET A 99 -11.43 15.38 -6.81
N VAL A 100 -10.60 15.83 -5.87
CA VAL A 100 -9.28 15.25 -5.58
C VAL A 100 -9.26 14.88 -4.11
N THR A 101 -9.13 13.59 -3.80
CA THR A 101 -9.20 13.11 -2.41
C THR A 101 -8.39 11.84 -2.21
N ILE A 102 -8.04 11.53 -0.96
CA ILE A 102 -7.40 10.27 -0.56
C ILE A 102 -8.47 9.36 0.02
N LEU A 103 -8.65 8.19 -0.58
CA LEU A 103 -9.59 7.17 -0.17
C LEU A 103 -8.91 6.09 0.68
N PRO A 104 -9.57 5.63 1.76
CA PRO A 104 -9.23 4.36 2.39
C PRO A 104 -9.32 3.20 1.38
N PRO A 105 -8.55 2.11 1.56
CA PRO A 105 -8.58 0.96 0.67
C PRO A 105 -9.98 0.42 0.38
N ALA A 106 -10.85 0.28 1.39
CA ALA A 106 -12.20 -0.24 1.21
C ALA A 106 -13.08 0.64 0.30
N ASP A 107 -12.94 1.97 0.40
CA ASP A 107 -13.65 2.90 -0.48
C ASP A 107 -13.06 2.93 -1.89
N ALA A 108 -11.73 2.81 -2.01
CA ALA A 108 -11.08 2.69 -3.31
C ALA A 108 -11.56 1.47 -4.09
N VAL A 109 -11.82 0.33 -3.42
CA VAL A 109 -12.40 -0.86 -4.07
C VAL A 109 -13.77 -0.57 -4.69
N LYS A 110 -14.60 0.29 -4.09
CA LYS A 110 -15.89 0.68 -4.69
C LYS A 110 -15.70 1.35 -6.05
N PHE A 111 -14.70 2.23 -6.16
CA PHE A 111 -14.34 2.87 -7.43
C PHE A 111 -13.71 1.89 -8.42
N LEU A 112 -12.80 1.02 -7.97
CA LEU A 112 -12.20 -0.01 -8.83
C LEU A 112 -13.27 -0.97 -9.37
N ARG A 113 -14.25 -1.37 -8.55
CA ARG A 113 -15.40 -2.17 -8.97
C ARG A 113 -16.23 -1.47 -10.03
N TRP A 114 -16.45 -0.17 -9.88
CA TRP A 114 -17.10 0.63 -10.93
C TRP A 114 -16.24 0.64 -12.21
N GLY A 115 -14.93 0.81 -12.09
CA GLY A 115 -13.94 0.62 -13.15
C GLY A 115 -14.10 -0.72 -13.89
N GLY A 116 -14.25 -1.80 -13.13
CA GLY A 116 -14.40 -3.16 -13.65
C GLY A 116 -15.70 -3.40 -14.44
N THR A 117 -16.68 -2.49 -14.37
CA THR A 117 -17.88 -2.55 -15.23
C THR A 117 -17.66 -2.00 -16.64
N GLY A 118 -16.52 -1.34 -16.89
CA GLY A 118 -16.10 -0.87 -18.21
C GLY A 118 -14.70 -1.38 -18.55
N ASP A 119 -13.73 -0.48 -18.67
CA ASP A 119 -12.32 -0.83 -18.91
C ASP A 119 -11.40 -0.07 -17.97
N ILE A 120 -10.34 -0.73 -17.52
CA ILE A 120 -9.29 -0.16 -16.68
C ILE A 120 -7.95 -0.21 -17.42
N LEU A 121 -7.25 0.92 -17.46
CA LEU A 121 -5.91 1.02 -18.05
C LEU A 121 -4.90 1.51 -17.01
N ARG A 122 -3.71 0.89 -16.94
CA ARG A 122 -2.53 1.50 -16.33
C ARG A 122 -1.80 2.34 -17.36
N VAL A 123 -1.61 3.62 -17.05
CA VAL A 123 -1.01 4.60 -17.97
C VAL A 123 0.02 5.42 -17.23
N ARG A 124 1.24 5.48 -17.76
CA ARG A 124 2.30 6.34 -17.24
C ARG A 124 2.10 7.78 -17.71
N GLU A 125 2.10 8.74 -16.78
CA GLU A 125 2.00 10.15 -17.15
C GLU A 125 3.25 10.64 -17.89
N ALA A 126 3.14 11.78 -18.56
CA ALA A 126 4.28 12.46 -19.16
C ALA A 126 4.55 13.77 -18.39
N VAL A 127 5.80 13.96 -17.94
CA VAL A 127 6.29 15.17 -17.29
C VAL A 127 7.40 15.73 -18.18
N PRO A 128 7.31 16.98 -18.68
CA PRO A 128 6.28 18.00 -18.45
C PRO A 128 4.99 17.77 -19.28
N GLY A 129 4.95 16.71 -20.09
CA GLY A 129 3.83 16.39 -20.97
C GLY A 129 3.84 17.23 -22.25
N ASN A 130 2.82 17.07 -23.09
CA ASN A 130 2.67 17.80 -24.36
C ASN A 130 1.29 18.45 -24.55
N ALA A 131 0.59 18.67 -23.43
CA ALA A 131 -0.72 19.31 -23.40
C ALA A 131 -0.61 20.81 -23.75
N SER A 132 -1.66 21.37 -24.37
CA SER A 132 -1.72 22.81 -24.64
C SER A 132 -2.07 23.58 -23.37
N GLN A 133 -1.53 24.80 -23.23
CA GLN A 133 -1.95 25.74 -22.18
C GLN A 133 -3.38 26.26 -22.39
N PHE A 134 -3.88 26.25 -23.63
CA PHE A 134 -5.29 26.58 -23.94
C PHE A 134 -6.18 25.37 -23.67
N ARG A 135 -7.17 25.51 -22.77
CA ARG A 135 -7.88 24.38 -22.16
C ARG A 135 -9.25 24.02 -22.78
N GLY A 136 -9.77 24.80 -23.74
CA GLY A 136 -10.99 24.48 -24.49
C GLY A 136 -12.20 24.09 -23.63
N TRP A 137 -13.03 23.14 -24.11
CA TRP A 137 -14.16 22.56 -23.37
C TRP A 137 -13.68 21.53 -22.33
N SER A 138 -13.90 21.80 -21.05
CA SER A 138 -13.40 20.95 -19.97
C SER A 138 -14.42 19.87 -19.59
N ASN A 139 -14.25 18.64 -20.10
CA ASN A 139 -15.03 17.47 -19.69
C ASN A 139 -14.14 16.39 -19.07
N CYS A 140 -14.73 15.28 -18.59
CA CYS A 140 -13.98 14.23 -17.89
C CYS A 140 -12.81 13.67 -18.70
N ALA A 141 -12.98 13.45 -20.02
CA ALA A 141 -11.92 12.96 -20.88
C ALA A 141 -10.79 13.98 -21.06
N VAL A 142 -11.12 15.25 -21.25
CA VAL A 142 -10.11 16.32 -21.36
C VAL A 142 -9.34 16.46 -20.05
N LEU A 143 -10.02 16.46 -18.92
CA LEU A 143 -9.42 16.61 -17.60
C LEU A 143 -8.48 15.45 -17.25
N VAL A 144 -8.88 14.21 -17.52
CA VAL A 144 -8.01 13.04 -17.32
C VAL A 144 -6.83 13.05 -18.30
N ALA A 145 -7.03 13.47 -19.55
CA ALA A 145 -5.92 13.64 -20.49
C ALA A 145 -4.88 14.65 -19.97
N PHE A 146 -5.34 15.72 -19.32
CA PHE A 146 -4.45 16.70 -18.67
C PHE A 146 -3.70 16.12 -17.48
N VAL A 147 -4.35 15.32 -16.62
CA VAL A 147 -3.66 14.59 -15.53
C VAL A 147 -2.51 13.75 -16.10
N LEU A 148 -2.72 13.12 -17.25
CA LEU A 148 -1.71 12.28 -17.90
C LEU A 148 -0.67 13.07 -18.72
N GLY A 149 -0.75 14.41 -18.78
CA GLY A 149 0.15 15.22 -19.63
C GLY A 149 -0.04 15.00 -21.13
N ARG A 150 -1.23 14.58 -21.57
CA ARG A 150 -1.59 14.32 -22.98
C ARG A 150 -2.35 15.49 -23.59
N ARG A 151 -2.28 15.63 -24.93
CA ARG A 151 -3.07 16.63 -25.68
C ARG A 151 -4.59 16.42 -25.51
N SER A 152 -5.30 17.53 -25.26
CA SER A 152 -6.75 17.63 -24.96
C SER A 152 -7.71 17.48 -26.15
N TRP A 153 -7.23 17.13 -27.34
CA TRP A 153 -8.07 17.00 -28.54
C TRP A 153 -9.03 15.79 -28.52
N THR A 154 -9.02 14.98 -27.46
CA THR A 154 -9.96 13.86 -27.26
C THR A 154 -11.09 14.26 -26.32
N TRP A 155 -12.26 14.50 -26.90
CA TRP A 155 -13.42 15.04 -26.18
C TRP A 155 -14.36 13.98 -25.58
N THR A 156 -14.13 12.68 -25.82
CA THR A 156 -15.00 11.61 -25.29
C THR A 156 -14.18 10.57 -24.54
N PRO A 157 -14.75 9.92 -23.50
CA PRO A 157 -14.07 8.84 -22.79
C PRO A 157 -13.63 7.72 -23.74
N GLN A 158 -14.51 7.29 -24.66
CA GLN A 158 -14.16 6.29 -25.67
C GLN A 158 -13.00 6.72 -26.57
N GLY A 159 -12.96 8.00 -26.98
CA GLY A 159 -11.89 8.54 -27.82
C GLY A 159 -10.55 8.55 -27.08
N LEU A 160 -10.56 8.97 -25.81
CA LEU A 160 -9.39 8.90 -24.94
C LEU A 160 -8.92 7.45 -24.74
N PHE A 161 -9.84 6.52 -24.45
CA PHE A 161 -9.52 5.09 -24.32
C PHE A 161 -8.79 4.53 -25.54
N ARG A 162 -9.33 4.74 -26.74
CA ARG A 162 -8.70 4.28 -28.00
C ARG A 162 -7.33 4.89 -28.22
N ARG A 163 -7.13 6.13 -27.78
CA ARG A 163 -5.83 6.81 -27.89
C ARG A 163 -4.82 6.19 -26.93
N LEU A 164 -5.17 6.03 -25.65
CA LEU A 164 -4.28 5.49 -24.63
C LEU A 164 -3.89 4.04 -24.96
N LEU A 165 -4.82 3.24 -25.49
CA LEU A 165 -4.53 1.87 -25.94
C LEU A 165 -3.49 1.77 -27.07
N ARG A 166 -3.22 2.85 -27.81
CA ARG A 166 -2.18 2.86 -28.86
C ARG A 166 -0.79 3.17 -28.29
N GLU A 167 -0.71 3.59 -27.04
CA GLU A 167 0.56 3.87 -26.38
C GLU A 167 1.21 2.56 -25.92
N THR A 168 2.48 2.37 -26.27
CA THR A 168 3.22 1.11 -26.01
C THR A 168 3.39 0.81 -24.52
N SER A 169 3.36 1.82 -23.65
CA SER A 169 3.48 1.68 -22.20
C SER A 169 2.14 1.39 -21.50
N THR A 170 1.01 1.52 -22.19
CA THR A 170 -0.32 1.34 -21.60
C THR A 170 -0.66 -0.14 -21.49
N ARG A 171 -1.19 -0.53 -20.33
CA ARG A 171 -1.62 -1.92 -20.06
C ARG A 171 -3.08 -1.95 -19.65
N ARG A 172 -3.81 -2.98 -20.05
CA ARG A 172 -5.13 -3.27 -19.49
C ARG A 172 -4.94 -3.91 -18.12
N GLU A 173 -5.79 -3.51 -17.19
CA GLU A 173 -5.79 -4.01 -15.82
C GLU A 173 -7.15 -4.60 -15.49
N ASN A 174 -7.19 -5.47 -14.49
CA ASN A 174 -8.42 -5.89 -13.84
C ASN A 174 -8.35 -5.59 -12.34
N VAL A 175 -9.51 -5.61 -11.69
CA VAL A 175 -9.61 -5.20 -10.28
C VAL A 175 -8.84 -6.16 -9.36
N GLU A 176 -8.89 -7.46 -9.61
CA GLU A 176 -8.24 -8.45 -8.73
C GLU A 176 -6.72 -8.29 -8.74
N ASP A 177 -6.11 -8.14 -9.92
CA ASP A 177 -4.66 -7.95 -10.06
C ASP A 177 -4.17 -6.66 -9.38
N LEU A 178 -4.92 -5.57 -9.51
CA LEU A 178 -4.62 -4.30 -8.83
C LEU A 178 -4.65 -4.44 -7.31
N LEU A 179 -5.61 -5.23 -6.79
CA LEU A 179 -5.71 -5.50 -5.35
C LEU A 179 -4.60 -6.44 -4.88
N VAL A 180 -4.26 -7.47 -5.66
CA VAL A 180 -3.12 -8.36 -5.39
C VAL A 180 -1.83 -7.55 -5.27
N GLU A 181 -1.53 -6.69 -6.26
CA GLU A 181 -0.34 -5.85 -6.24
C GLU A 181 -0.30 -4.94 -5.01
N GLN A 182 -1.40 -4.23 -4.76
CA GLN A 182 -1.45 -3.27 -3.67
C GLN A 182 -1.35 -3.93 -2.30
N PHE A 183 -2.06 -5.04 -2.08
CA PHE A 183 -1.99 -5.78 -0.82
C PHE A 183 -0.59 -6.36 -0.62
N THR A 184 0.00 -6.93 -1.66
CA THR A 184 1.37 -7.49 -1.60
C THR A 184 2.37 -6.42 -1.20
N LYS A 185 2.28 -5.23 -1.78
CA LYS A 185 3.17 -4.11 -1.48
C LYS A 185 3.03 -3.64 -0.03
N VAL A 186 1.80 -3.38 0.43
CA VAL A 186 1.56 -2.86 1.79
C VAL A 186 1.94 -3.91 2.84
N ILE A 187 1.48 -5.15 2.68
CA ILE A 187 1.80 -6.24 3.62
C ILE A 187 3.30 -6.51 3.63
N GLY A 188 3.92 -6.61 2.45
CA GLY A 188 5.36 -6.85 2.32
C GLY A 188 6.20 -5.81 3.05
N GLN A 189 5.86 -4.53 2.92
CA GLN A 189 6.58 -3.43 3.58
C GLN A 189 6.50 -3.53 5.11
N HIS A 190 5.31 -3.72 5.66
CA HIS A 190 5.12 -3.81 7.10
C HIS A 190 5.68 -5.10 7.69
N SER A 191 5.48 -6.24 7.03
CA SER A 191 6.01 -7.53 7.48
C SER A 191 7.54 -7.60 7.42
N ALA A 192 8.17 -7.00 6.40
CA ALA A 192 9.63 -6.94 6.32
C ALA A 192 10.23 -6.14 7.49
N ASN A 193 9.62 -5.00 7.83
CA ASN A 193 10.08 -4.17 8.94
C ASN A 193 9.86 -4.85 10.30
N ALA A 194 8.70 -5.50 10.51
CA ALA A 194 8.37 -6.15 11.78
C ALA A 194 9.25 -7.38 12.08
N LEU A 195 9.62 -8.12 11.03
CA LEU A 195 10.40 -9.35 11.10
C LEU A 195 11.90 -9.12 10.85
N ALA A 196 12.35 -7.87 10.76
CA ALA A 196 13.76 -7.55 10.66
C ALA A 196 14.43 -7.89 12.00
N VAL A 197 15.28 -8.92 12.00
CA VAL A 197 16.08 -9.34 13.15
C VAL A 197 17.56 -9.23 12.78
N SER A 198 18.34 -8.46 13.55
CA SER A 198 19.77 -8.34 13.38
C SER A 198 20.53 -9.54 13.95
N ALA A 199 21.79 -9.73 13.54
CA ALA A 199 22.65 -10.79 14.08
C ALA A 199 22.84 -10.65 15.61
N ASP A 200 22.96 -9.42 16.10
CA ASP A 200 23.10 -9.13 17.53
C ASP A 200 21.83 -9.55 18.29
N GLN A 201 20.65 -9.27 17.73
CA GLN A 201 19.37 -9.68 18.32
C GLN A 201 19.22 -11.20 18.40
N LEU A 202 19.75 -11.95 17.42
CA LEU A 202 19.75 -13.43 17.44
C LEU A 202 20.64 -14.03 18.52
N SER A 203 21.43 -13.22 19.21
CA SER A 203 22.30 -13.64 20.33
C SER A 203 21.68 -13.33 21.69
N LEU A 204 20.53 -12.64 21.72
CA LEU A 204 19.81 -12.34 22.96
C LEU A 204 19.17 -13.59 23.56
N PRO A 205 18.89 -13.59 24.88
CA PRO A 205 18.05 -14.62 25.50
C PRO A 205 16.72 -14.77 24.75
N LEU A 206 16.23 -16.02 24.65
CA LEU A 206 15.03 -16.34 23.87
C LEU A 206 13.81 -15.48 24.26
N GLU A 207 13.62 -15.23 25.55
CA GLU A 207 12.53 -14.38 26.07
C GLU A 207 12.63 -12.94 25.56
N GLU A 208 13.83 -12.35 25.54
CA GLU A 208 14.05 -11.00 25.03
C GLU A 208 13.83 -10.94 23.52
N LEU A 209 14.36 -11.90 22.77
CA LEU A 209 14.20 -11.97 21.33
C LEU A 209 12.72 -12.10 20.93
N LEU A 210 11.98 -13.02 21.57
CA LEU A 210 10.55 -13.20 21.31
C LEU A 210 9.73 -11.97 21.74
N THR A 211 10.14 -11.25 22.78
CA THR A 211 9.49 -10.01 23.20
C THR A 211 9.66 -8.91 22.16
N ILE A 212 10.88 -8.73 21.65
CA ILE A 212 11.16 -7.75 20.59
C ILE A 212 10.34 -8.07 19.34
N ILE A 213 10.36 -9.32 18.88
CA ILE A 213 9.61 -9.75 17.70
C ILE A 213 8.10 -9.62 17.94
N GLY A 214 7.61 -10.03 19.10
CA GLY A 214 6.20 -9.96 19.46
C GLY A 214 5.68 -8.52 19.47
N ARG A 215 6.45 -7.58 20.03
CA ARG A 215 6.14 -6.15 20.00
C ARG A 215 6.12 -5.61 18.57
N ASN A 216 7.17 -5.88 17.79
CA ASN A 216 7.26 -5.39 16.42
C ASN A 216 6.11 -5.90 15.53
N LEU A 217 5.72 -7.17 15.72
CA LEU A 217 4.57 -7.76 15.04
C LEU A 217 3.25 -7.11 15.46
N LEU A 218 3.05 -6.87 16.75
CA LEU A 218 1.88 -6.17 17.27
C LEU A 218 1.79 -4.74 16.72
N GLU A 219 2.87 -3.98 16.79
CA GLU A 219 2.93 -2.62 16.26
C GLU A 219 2.59 -2.59 14.76
N ALA A 220 3.17 -3.50 13.97
CA ALA A 220 2.89 -3.59 12.54
C ALA A 220 1.41 -3.94 12.28
N MET A 221 0.89 -4.99 12.92
CA MET A 221 -0.51 -5.42 12.76
C MET A 221 -1.53 -4.35 13.15
N MET A 222 -1.16 -3.46 14.08
CA MET A 222 -2.01 -2.39 14.56
C MET A 222 -1.83 -1.06 13.79
N THR A 223 -0.99 -1.05 12.74
CA THR A 223 -0.91 0.12 11.85
C THR A 223 -2.23 0.34 11.10
N PRO A 224 -2.65 1.61 10.89
CA PRO A 224 -3.88 1.89 10.14
C PRO A 224 -3.89 1.23 8.76
N SER A 225 -2.75 1.24 8.05
CA SER A 225 -2.60 0.63 6.73
C SER A 225 -2.89 -0.87 6.73
N LEU A 226 -2.36 -1.64 7.68
CA LEU A 226 -2.61 -3.08 7.74
C LEU A 226 -4.01 -3.44 8.25
N ILE A 227 -4.57 -2.64 9.16
CA ILE A 227 -5.95 -2.80 9.61
C ILE A 227 -6.90 -2.61 8.41
N GLU A 228 -6.71 -1.55 7.62
CA GLU A 228 -7.54 -1.26 6.45
C GLU A 228 -7.40 -2.33 5.35
N VAL A 229 -6.19 -2.84 5.10
CA VAL A 229 -5.98 -3.96 4.17
C VAL A 229 -6.70 -5.22 4.67
N CYS A 230 -6.59 -5.54 5.96
CA CYS A 230 -7.30 -6.68 6.56
C CYS A 230 -8.82 -6.51 6.44
N TYR A 231 -9.34 -5.32 6.76
CA TYR A 231 -10.76 -5.00 6.67
C TYR A 231 -11.26 -5.13 5.22
N THR A 232 -10.52 -4.58 4.26
CA THR A 232 -10.85 -4.69 2.83
C THR A 232 -10.81 -6.13 2.35
N ALA A 233 -9.82 -6.92 2.77
CA ALA A 233 -9.73 -8.33 2.44
C ALA A 233 -10.93 -9.11 3.00
N ILE A 234 -11.43 -8.80 4.19
CA ILE A 234 -12.64 -9.43 4.73
C ILE A 234 -13.86 -9.07 3.90
N LEU A 235 -14.03 -7.79 3.56
CA LEU A 235 -15.19 -7.30 2.78
C LEU A 235 -15.28 -7.90 1.37
N GLU A 236 -14.12 -8.15 0.75
CA GLU A 236 -14.04 -8.50 -0.67
C GLU A 236 -13.64 -9.96 -0.91
N ALA A 237 -13.57 -10.79 0.14
CA ALA A 237 -13.13 -12.19 0.10
C ALA A 237 -13.88 -13.06 -0.91
N GLU A 238 -15.19 -12.88 -1.03
CA GLU A 238 -16.02 -13.63 -1.98
C GLU A 238 -15.77 -13.22 -3.43
N ARG A 239 -15.47 -11.92 -3.67
CA ARG A 239 -15.35 -11.37 -5.02
C ARG A 239 -13.95 -11.52 -5.59
N TYR A 240 -12.92 -11.34 -4.75
CA TYR A 240 -11.52 -11.32 -5.16
C TYR A 240 -10.66 -12.27 -4.31
N PRO A 241 -10.91 -13.59 -4.36
CA PRO A 241 -10.24 -14.56 -3.50
C PRO A 241 -8.73 -14.68 -3.73
N ALA A 242 -8.21 -14.30 -4.91
CA ALA A 242 -6.75 -14.26 -5.11
C ALA A 242 -6.13 -13.09 -4.34
N ALA A 243 -6.75 -11.90 -4.39
CA ALA A 243 -6.29 -10.73 -3.64
C ALA A 243 -6.28 -10.99 -2.13
N THR A 244 -7.31 -11.64 -1.60
CA THR A 244 -7.40 -11.86 -0.14
C THR A 244 -6.47 -12.96 0.36
N ARG A 245 -6.13 -13.94 -0.49
CA ARG A 245 -5.08 -14.94 -0.20
C ARG A 245 -3.72 -14.30 0.04
N VAL A 246 -3.41 -13.17 -0.62
CA VAL A 246 -2.18 -12.41 -0.39
C VAL A 246 -2.02 -12.06 1.09
N TYR A 247 -3.11 -11.68 1.78
CA TYR A 247 -3.07 -11.36 3.22
C TYR A 247 -2.57 -12.55 4.04
N ALA A 248 -3.13 -13.74 3.83
CA ALA A 248 -2.72 -14.94 4.54
C ALA A 248 -1.28 -15.35 4.21
N GLU A 249 -0.89 -15.24 2.94
CA GLU A 249 0.42 -15.69 2.43
C GLU A 249 1.58 -14.77 2.81
N HIS A 250 1.39 -13.46 2.69
CA HIS A 250 2.46 -12.50 2.89
C HIS A 250 2.53 -11.96 4.32
N GLY A 251 1.42 -12.03 5.07
CA GLY A 251 1.36 -11.61 6.47
C GLY A 251 1.63 -12.76 7.44
N PRO A 252 0.59 -13.48 7.93
CA PRO A 252 0.73 -14.49 8.98
C PRO A 252 1.70 -15.63 8.65
N LYS A 253 1.64 -16.22 7.44
CA LYS A 253 2.51 -17.35 7.08
C LYS A 253 3.99 -16.98 7.16
N ARG A 254 4.37 -15.78 6.74
CA ARG A 254 5.76 -15.29 6.82
C ARG A 254 6.22 -15.12 8.26
N ALA A 255 5.38 -14.55 9.13
CA ALA A 255 5.68 -14.43 10.55
C ALA A 255 5.84 -15.80 11.22
N ILE A 256 4.92 -16.73 10.95
CA ILE A 256 4.99 -18.12 11.43
C ILE A 256 6.31 -18.76 11.02
N ALA A 257 6.72 -18.65 9.76
CA ALA A 257 7.98 -19.24 9.27
C ALA A 257 9.24 -18.65 9.92
N VAL A 258 9.24 -17.35 10.27
CA VAL A 258 10.36 -16.74 11.02
C VAL A 258 10.41 -17.25 12.45
N ILE A 259 9.26 -17.22 13.14
CA ILE A 259 9.16 -17.65 14.54
C ILE A 259 9.47 -19.14 14.68
N SER A 260 8.99 -19.98 13.75
CA SER A 260 9.26 -21.43 13.75
C SER A 260 10.76 -21.71 13.74
N ARG A 261 11.54 -21.02 12.89
CA ARG A 261 13.01 -21.17 12.83
C ARG A 261 13.70 -20.75 14.12
N ILE A 262 13.19 -19.73 14.82
CA ILE A 262 13.71 -19.30 16.12
C ILE A 262 13.44 -20.38 17.17
N LEU A 263 12.22 -20.92 17.19
CA LEU A 263 11.83 -21.99 18.11
C LEU A 263 12.62 -23.28 17.84
N GLU A 264 12.81 -23.68 16.58
CA GLU A 264 13.63 -24.83 16.19
C GLU A 264 15.07 -24.71 16.69
N ARG A 265 15.66 -23.51 16.60
CA ARG A 265 16.98 -23.24 17.16
C ARG A 265 16.96 -23.38 18.68
N ALA A 266 15.98 -22.80 19.36
CA ALA A 266 15.86 -22.90 20.81
C ALA A 266 15.66 -24.34 21.31
N VAL A 267 14.91 -25.18 20.57
CA VAL A 267 14.79 -26.62 20.87
C VAL A 267 16.13 -27.32 20.71
N ARG A 268 16.84 -27.05 19.60
CA ARG A 268 18.17 -27.64 19.34
C ARG A 268 19.19 -27.27 20.42
N ASP A 269 19.12 -26.03 20.92
CA ASP A 269 20.00 -25.50 21.96
C ASP A 269 19.54 -25.91 23.38
N GLY A 270 18.44 -26.65 23.51
CA GLY A 270 17.93 -27.18 24.78
C GLY A 270 17.23 -26.16 25.68
N HIS A 271 16.85 -25.00 25.14
CA HIS A 271 16.20 -23.92 25.90
C HIS A 271 14.70 -24.17 26.15
N ILE A 272 14.04 -24.91 25.27
CA ILE A 272 12.60 -25.23 25.32
C ILE A 272 12.37 -26.65 24.79
N GLU A 273 11.21 -27.23 25.12
CA GLU A 273 10.79 -28.53 24.60
C GLU A 273 9.48 -28.36 23.82
N LEU A 274 9.53 -28.58 22.50
CA LEU A 274 8.38 -28.46 21.62
C LEU A 274 8.41 -29.59 20.58
N ALA A 275 7.30 -30.31 20.43
CA ALA A 275 7.16 -31.36 19.42
C ALA A 275 6.92 -30.79 18.00
N ASP A 276 6.23 -29.66 17.89
CA ASP A 276 5.90 -29.01 16.61
C ASP A 276 6.10 -27.49 16.72
N CYS A 277 7.23 -27.02 16.19
CA CYS A 277 7.61 -25.60 16.22
C CYS A 277 6.70 -24.72 15.36
N GLU A 278 6.13 -25.24 14.27
CA GLU A 278 5.23 -24.47 13.41
C GLU A 278 3.89 -24.25 14.10
N ALA A 279 3.32 -25.31 14.68
CA ALA A 279 2.10 -25.20 15.47
C ALA A 279 2.30 -24.31 16.70
N ALA A 280 3.46 -24.38 17.36
CA ALA A 280 3.81 -23.47 18.45
C ALA A 280 3.90 -22.01 17.99
N ALA A 281 4.52 -21.73 16.85
CA ALA A 281 4.59 -20.39 16.27
C ALA A 281 3.20 -19.83 15.94
N ARG A 282 2.29 -20.65 15.39
CA ARG A 282 0.89 -20.26 15.15
C ARG A 282 0.17 -19.87 16.45
N ARG A 283 0.34 -20.68 17.51
CA ARG A 283 -0.24 -20.41 18.83
C ARG A 283 0.31 -19.12 19.43
N PHE A 284 1.63 -18.92 19.38
CA PHE A 284 2.26 -17.69 19.84
C PHE A 284 1.72 -16.44 19.13
N LEU A 285 1.60 -16.49 17.80
CA LEU A 285 1.03 -15.38 17.02
C LEU A 285 -0.44 -15.11 17.38
N ALA A 286 -1.23 -16.16 17.60
CA ALA A 286 -2.61 -16.04 18.06
C ALA A 286 -2.71 -15.42 19.46
N MET A 287 -1.81 -15.78 20.38
CA MET A 287 -1.73 -15.19 21.73
C MET A 287 -1.37 -13.70 21.70
N LEU A 288 -0.42 -13.30 20.84
CA LEU A 288 -0.08 -11.89 20.64
C LEU A 288 -1.32 -11.12 20.18
N ARG A 289 -1.95 -11.58 19.09
CA ARG A 289 -3.10 -10.90 18.48
C ARG A 289 -4.29 -10.85 19.44
N GLY A 290 -4.67 -11.98 20.02
CA GLY A 290 -5.92 -12.16 20.77
C GLY A 290 -7.09 -11.43 20.08
N ASP A 291 -7.87 -10.69 20.87
CA ASP A 291 -9.04 -9.93 20.44
C ASP A 291 -8.75 -8.50 19.94
N ILE A 292 -7.62 -7.88 20.31
CA ILE A 292 -7.36 -6.44 20.00
C ILE A 292 -7.36 -6.14 18.51
N HIS A 293 -6.87 -7.06 17.68
CA HIS A 293 -6.87 -6.86 16.24
C HIS A 293 -8.29 -6.97 15.68
N LEU A 294 -9.12 -7.86 16.21
CA LEU A 294 -10.51 -7.95 15.79
C LEU A 294 -11.25 -6.67 16.20
N GLN A 295 -11.05 -6.18 17.42
CA GLN A 295 -11.61 -4.90 17.87
C GLN A 295 -11.18 -3.75 16.95
N ALA A 296 -9.90 -3.67 16.58
CA ALA A 296 -9.41 -2.63 15.67
C ALA A 296 -10.01 -2.72 14.26
N VAL A 297 -10.13 -3.92 13.70
CA VAL A 297 -10.80 -4.14 12.39
C VAL A 297 -12.27 -3.77 12.44
N LEU A 298 -12.93 -4.02 13.57
CA LEU A 298 -14.33 -3.65 13.80
C LEU A 298 -14.49 -2.19 14.27
N GLN A 299 -13.40 -1.43 14.38
CA GLN A 299 -13.38 -0.04 14.87
C GLN A 299 -14.01 0.11 16.27
N ILE A 300 -13.82 -0.89 17.13
CA ILE A 300 -14.31 -0.91 18.50
C ILE A 300 -13.25 -0.33 19.44
N GLY A 301 -13.61 0.71 20.18
CA GLY A 301 -12.74 1.34 21.17
C GLY A 301 -11.63 2.17 20.55
N ARG A 302 -10.63 2.55 21.37
CA ARG A 302 -9.44 3.27 20.90
C ARG A 302 -8.34 2.30 20.48
N PRO A 303 -7.45 2.70 19.55
CA PRO A 303 -6.22 1.95 19.30
C PRO A 303 -5.40 1.79 20.60
N PRO A 304 -4.76 0.62 20.80
CA PRO A 304 -3.86 0.40 21.92
C PRO A 304 -2.62 1.31 21.80
N THR A 305 -2.16 1.80 22.94
CA THR A 305 -0.92 2.58 23.05
C THR A 305 0.31 1.68 22.89
N PRO A 306 1.48 2.24 22.53
CA PRO A 306 2.72 1.46 22.47
C PRO A 306 3.03 0.71 23.78
N THR A 307 2.77 1.32 24.94
CA THR A 307 2.96 0.68 26.25
C THR A 307 2.03 -0.52 26.46
N GLU A 308 0.78 -0.44 26.01
CA GLU A 308 -0.17 -1.56 26.07
C GLU A 308 0.25 -2.70 25.13
N LEU A 309 0.78 -2.37 23.96
CA LEU A 309 1.33 -3.36 23.03
C LEU A 309 2.57 -4.06 23.60
N ASP A 310 3.49 -3.32 24.23
CA ASP A 310 4.69 -3.87 24.89
C ASP A 310 4.31 -4.80 26.06
N LEU A 311 3.37 -4.35 26.92
CA LEU A 311 2.86 -5.17 28.02
C LEU A 311 2.21 -6.47 27.52
N ARG A 312 1.43 -6.39 26.43
CA ARG A 312 0.79 -7.55 25.80
C ARG A 312 1.85 -8.50 25.22
N ALA A 313 2.88 -7.98 24.55
CA ALA A 313 3.98 -8.79 24.02
C ALA A 313 4.69 -9.55 25.15
N ARG A 314 5.12 -8.86 26.21
CA ARG A 314 5.79 -9.49 27.37
C ARG A 314 4.91 -10.55 28.03
N THR A 315 3.63 -10.26 28.20
CA THR A 315 2.68 -11.19 28.82
C THR A 315 2.50 -12.45 27.95
N ALA A 316 2.32 -12.29 26.64
CA ALA A 316 2.19 -13.40 25.71
C ALA A 316 3.46 -14.27 25.67
N VAL A 317 4.65 -13.66 25.65
CA VAL A 317 5.93 -14.37 25.68
C VAL A 317 6.10 -15.15 26.97
N LYS A 318 5.86 -14.53 28.12
CA LYS A 318 5.96 -15.20 29.42
C LYS A 318 5.04 -16.41 29.50
N LEU A 319 3.78 -16.27 29.10
CA LEU A 319 2.81 -17.37 29.08
C LEU A 319 3.22 -18.48 28.10
N PHE A 320 3.65 -18.10 26.90
CA PHE A 320 4.09 -19.05 25.87
C PHE A 320 5.30 -19.87 26.33
N LEU A 321 6.34 -19.21 26.85
CA LEU A 321 7.55 -19.89 27.31
C LEU A 321 7.29 -20.76 28.53
N ASN A 322 6.41 -20.36 29.45
CA ASN A 322 6.02 -21.20 30.57
C ASN A 322 5.32 -22.49 30.12
N GLY A 323 4.48 -22.42 29.09
CA GLY A 323 3.83 -23.59 28.49
C GLY A 323 4.73 -24.44 27.59
N ALA A 324 5.90 -23.93 27.21
CA ALA A 324 6.90 -24.62 26.38
C ALA A 324 8.07 -25.22 27.19
N ARG A 325 8.01 -25.14 28.52
CA ARG A 325 9.00 -25.77 29.41
C ARG A 325 8.76 -27.28 29.44
N ALA A 326 9.85 -28.04 29.46
CA ALA A 326 9.82 -29.46 29.73
C ALA A 326 9.01 -29.75 31.00
N GLU A 327 8.13 -30.76 30.98
CA GLU A 327 7.59 -31.30 32.21
C GLU A 327 8.77 -31.76 33.06
N ARG A 328 8.95 -31.16 34.23
CA ARG A 328 9.80 -31.77 35.26
C ARG A 328 9.16 -33.11 35.57
N THR A 329 9.69 -34.19 35.01
CA THR A 329 9.36 -35.55 35.43
C THR A 329 9.60 -35.57 36.94
N ALA A 330 8.51 -35.56 37.71
CA ALA A 330 8.58 -35.73 39.14
C ALA A 330 9.13 -37.14 39.34
N ASN A 331 10.43 -37.24 39.65
CA ASN A 331 11.00 -38.48 40.16
C ASN A 331 10.23 -38.82 41.45
N HIS A 332 9.19 -39.65 41.31
CA HIS A 332 8.71 -40.47 42.39
C HIS A 332 9.82 -41.47 42.71
N VAL A 333 10.75 -41.03 43.54
CA VAL A 333 11.54 -41.93 44.37
C VAL A 333 10.53 -42.57 45.32
N THR A 334 10.11 -43.78 44.97
CA THR A 334 9.45 -44.68 45.91
C THR A 334 10.57 -45.31 46.73
N GLU A 335 10.55 -45.05 48.03
CA GLU A 335 11.37 -45.72 49.05
C GLU A 335 11.14 -47.23 49.09
#